data_AF-A0A1C3F0B9-F1
#
_entry.id   AF-A0A1C3F0B9-F1
#
_cell.length_a   1.000
_cell.length_b   1.000
_cell.length_c   1.000
_cell.angle_alpha   90.00
_cell.angle_beta   90.00
_cell.angle_gamma   90.00
#
_symmetry.space_group_name_H-M   'P 1'
#
loop_
_entity.id
_entity.type
_entity.pdbx_description
1 polymer ?
#
loop_
_entity_poly.entity_id
_entity_poly.type
_entity_poly.pdbx_seq_one_letter_code
_entity_poly.pdbx_strand_id
1 'polypeptide(L)' 'MDAFLAWLKEMQRNAVPKTHFYDAVNYGLNQWPYFENIFSDGRLELSNNLAERSIRPFTIGRKNWVTMETPREQQLVP' A
#
# COMPACT_ATOMS: atom_id res chain seq x y z
N MET A 1 -12.39 -7.15 18.25
CA MET A 1 -11.16 -6.44 17.83
C MET A 1 -10.84 -5.24 18.72
N ASP A 2 -11.67 -4.98 19.72
CA ASP A 2 -11.60 -3.81 20.59
C ASP A 2 -10.32 -3.76 21.42
N ALA A 3 -9.79 -4.92 21.83
CA ALA A 3 -8.51 -5.01 22.52
C ALA A 3 -7.35 -4.50 21.66
N PHE A 4 -7.35 -4.81 20.36
CA PHE A 4 -6.33 -4.33 19.43
C PHE A 4 -6.49 -2.83 19.15
N LEU A 5 -7.73 -2.34 19.02
CA LEU A 5 -8.00 -0.90 18.89
C LEU A 5 -7.54 -0.12 20.12
N ALA A 6 -7.82 -0.64 21.31
CA ALA A 6 -7.41 -0.03 22.57
C ALA A 6 -5.88 0.06 22.66
N TRP A 7 -5.18 -1.03 22.32
CA TRP A 7 -3.72 -1.05 22.24
C TRP A 7 -3.19 -0.05 21.21
N LEU A 8 -3.80 0.04 20.01
CA LEU A 8 -3.36 0.97 18.97
C LEU A 8 -3.52 2.44 19.40
N LYS A 9 -4.60 2.76 20.10
CA LYS A 9 -4.85 4.09 20.68
C LYS A 9 -3.86 4.41 21.81
N GLU A 10 -3.48 3.42 22.61
CA GLU A 10 -2.45 3.57 23.63
C GLU A 10 -1.08 3.84 23.01
N MET A 11 -0.72 3.09 21.96
CA MET A 11 0.51 3.31 21.20
C MET A 11 0.56 4.71 20.57
N GLN A 12 -0.57 5.23 20.07
CA GLN A 12 -0.64 6.59 19.52
C GLN A 12 -0.32 7.65 20.57
N ARG A 13 -0.80 7.47 21.82
CA ARG A 13 -0.51 8.40 22.92
C ARG A 13 0.97 8.40 23.33
N ASN A 14 1.61 7.23 23.22
CA ASN A 14 3.03 7.06 23.55
C ASN A 14 3.96 7.39 22.37
N ALA A 15 3.42 7.54 21.16
CA ALA A 15 4.20 7.81 19.97
C ALA A 15 4.64 9.28 19.91
N VAL A 16 5.93 9.50 19.65
CA VAL A 16 6.47 10.85 19.45
C VAL A 16 5.97 11.40 18.12
N PRO A 17 5.36 12.61 18.08
CA PRO A 17 4.87 13.22 16.85
C PRO A 17 5.97 13.34 15.78
N LYS A 18 5.61 13.21 14.50
CA LYS A 18 6.52 13.29 13.33
C LYS A 18 7.58 12.19 13.24
N THR A 19 7.35 11.05 13.89
CA THR A 19 8.18 9.85 13.70
C THR A 19 7.51 8.87 12.75
N HIS A 20 8.29 8.04 12.07
CA HIS A 20 7.75 6.97 11.22
C HIS A 20 6.81 6.04 12.00
N PHE A 21 7.07 5.82 13.29
CA PHE A 21 6.20 5.05 14.17
C PHE A 21 4.86 5.75 14.40
N TYR A 22 4.87 7.04 14.71
CA TYR A 22 3.65 7.84 14.83
C TYR A 22 2.83 7.80 13.54
N ASP A 23 3.47 7.99 12.38
CA ASP A 23 2.78 7.95 11.09
C ASP A 23 2.16 6.58 10.81
N ALA A 24 2.87 5.49 11.13
CA ALA A 24 2.35 4.13 10.98
C ALA A 24 1.14 3.85 11.89
N VAL A 25 1.22 4.23 13.17
CA VAL A 25 0.10 4.08 14.12
C VAL A 25 -1.10 4.92 13.68
N ASN A 26 -0.85 6.15 13.27
CA ASN A 26 -1.90 7.07 12.84
C ASN A 26 -2.55 6.60 11.53
N TYR A 27 -1.76 6.05 10.61
CA TYR A 27 -2.27 5.40 9.41
C TYR A 27 -3.18 4.22 9.76
N GLY A 28 -2.76 3.33 10.66
CA GLY A 28 -3.57 2.20 11.11
C GLY A 28 -4.90 2.64 11.72
N LEU A 29 -4.90 3.68 12.54
CA LEU A 29 -6.13 4.25 13.13
C LEU A 29 -7.05 4.86 12.06
N ASN A 30 -6.50 5.56 11.07
CA ASN A 30 -7.29 6.12 9.97
C ASN A 30 -7.93 5.04 9.08
N GLN A 31 -7.29 3.87 8.96
CA GLN A 31 -7.80 2.75 8.18
C GLN A 31 -8.75 1.83 8.97
N TRP A 32 -8.90 2.04 10.28
CA TRP A 32 -9.70 1.19 11.15
C TRP A 32 -11.15 0.94 10.67
N PRO A 33 -11.89 1.94 10.15
CA PRO A 33 -13.25 1.71 9.64
C PRO A 33 -13.30 0.71 8.47
N TYR A 34 -12.27 0.70 7.62
CA TYR A 34 -12.18 -0.27 6.51
C TYR A 34 -11.78 -1.65 7.00
N PHE A 35 -10.93 -1.69 8.03
CA PHE A 35 -10.47 -2.92 8.63
C PHE A 35 -11.60 -3.68 9.35
N GLU A 36 -12.54 -2.97 10.00
CA GLU A 36 -13.73 -3.57 10.60
C GLU A 36 -14.67 -4.23 9.57
N ASN A 37 -14.72 -3.70 8.34
CA ASN A 37 -15.55 -4.27 7.28
C ASN A 37 -15.11 -5.68 6.87
N ILE A 38 -13.82 -6.02 7.02
CA ILE A 38 -13.29 -7.35 6.70
C ILE A 38 -13.93 -8.43 7.58
N PHE A 39 -14.29 -8.09 8.82
CA PHE A 39 -14.98 -9.02 9.73
C PHE A 39 -16.48 -9.10 9.46
N SER A 40 -17.05 -8.06 8.83
CA SER A 40 -18.46 -8.02 8.45
C SER A 40 -18.73 -8.72 7.12
N ASP A 41 -17.77 -8.67 6.19
CA ASP A 41 -17.86 -9.29 4.86
C ASP A 41 -16.69 -10.26 4.62
N GLY A 42 -16.98 -11.55 4.70
CA GLY A 42 -16.00 -12.63 4.49
C GLY A 42 -15.50 -12.78 3.04
N ARG A 43 -15.99 -11.96 2.10
CA ARG A 43 -15.44 -11.89 0.73
C ARG A 43 -14.16 -11.05 0.67
N LEU A 44 -13.93 -10.21 1.67
CA LEU A 44 -12.74 -9.36 1.74
C LEU A 44 -11.57 -10.15 2.30
N GLU A 45 -10.42 -10.12 1.61
CA GLU A 45 -9.19 -10.70 2.13
C GLU A 45 -8.49 -9.74 3.09
N LEU A 46 -8.09 -10.25 4.26
CA LEU A 46 -7.27 -9.51 5.23
C LEU A 46 -5.85 -9.24 4.72
N SER A 47 -5.37 -10.08 3.80
CA SER A 47 -4.01 -10.01 3.28
C SER A 47 -3.93 -9.18 2.00
N ASN A 48 -2.80 -8.51 1.79
CA ASN A 48 -2.53 -7.80 0.55
C ASN A 48 -2.22 -8.73 -0.65
N ASN A 49 -2.33 -10.05 -0.48
CA ASN A 49 -1.93 -11.03 -1.49
C ASN A 49 -2.66 -10.83 -2.83
N LEU A 50 -3.96 -10.52 -2.79
CA LEU A 50 -4.74 -10.27 -3.99
C LEU A 50 -4.24 -9.03 -4.76
N ALA A 51 -3.96 -7.94 -4.04
CA ALA A 51 -3.48 -6.70 -4.66
C ALA A 51 -2.04 -6.85 -5.18
N GLU A 52 -1.18 -7.58 -4.45
CA GLU A 52 0.18 -7.90 -4.90
C GLU A 52 0.17 -8.79 -6.14
N ARG A 53 -0.72 -9.78 -6.19
CA ARG A 53 -0.91 -10.63 -7.36
C ARG A 53 -1.44 -9.83 -8.56
N SER A 54 -2.32 -8.86 -8.34
CA SER A 54 -2.89 -8.06 -9.43
C SER A 54 -1.89 -7.03 -9.98
N ILE A 55 -1.03 -6.45 -9.16
CA ILE A 55 -0.02 -5.46 -9.61
C ILE A 55 1.25 -6.12 -10.17
N ARG A 56 1.56 -7.37 -9.79
CA ARG A 56 2.77 -8.09 -10.22
C ARG A 56 2.94 -8.17 -11.76
N PRO A 57 1.92 -8.48 -12.58
CA PRO A 57 2.07 -8.48 -14.03
C PRO A 57 2.49 -7.12 -14.59
N PHE A 58 1.97 -6.03 -14.01
CA PHE A 58 2.30 -4.67 -14.41
C PHE A 58 3.74 -4.29 -14.04
N THR A 59 4.17 -4.58 -12.81
CA THR A 59 5.55 -4.27 -12.36
C THR A 59 6.60 -5.07 -13.13
N ILE A 60 6.32 -6.34 -13.45
CA ILE A 60 7.17 -7.17 -14.31
C ILE A 60 7.16 -6.63 -15.76
N GLY A 61 5.99 -6.31 -16.30
CA GLY A 61 5.86 -5.73 -17.65
C GLY A 61 6.66 -4.45 -17.82
N ARG A 62 6.55 -3.51 -16.87
CA ARG A 62 7.30 -2.25 -16.87
C ARG A 62 8.81 -2.44 -16.94
N LYS A 63 9.37 -3.45 -16.25
CA LYS A 63 10.80 -3.77 -16.31
C LYS A 63 11.22 -4.27 -17.71
N ASN A 64 10.31 -4.89 -18.45
CA ASN A 64 10.55 -5.46 -19.77
C ASN A 64 10.19 -4.50 -20.93
N TRP A 65 9.52 -3.38 -20.67
CA TRP A 65 9.06 -2.41 -21.68
C TRP A 65 10.12 -1.36 -22.09
N VAL A 66 11.40 -1.58 -21.76
CA VAL A 66 12.50 -0.68 -22.15
C VAL A 66 12.69 -0.60 -23.68
N THR A 67 12.03 -1.45 -24.48
CA THR A 67 12.09 -1.44 -25.96
C THR A 67 10.99 -0.60 -26.64
N MET A 68 10.40 0.37 -25.95
CA MET A 68 9.49 1.36 -26.56
C MET A 68 10.19 2.72 -26.74
N GLU A 69 11.44 2.73 -27.20
CA GLU A 69 12.01 3.91 -27.85
C GLU A 69 11.46 3.95 -29.29
N THR A 70 10.63 4.95 -29.58
CA THR A 70 10.15 5.19 -30.94
C THR A 70 11.33 5.47 -31.88
N PRO A 71 11.38 4.94 -33.12
CA PRO A 71 12.49 5.17 -34.07
C PRO A 71 12.68 6.62 -34.53
N ARG A 72 11.95 7.59 -33.96
CA ARG A 72 11.85 8.95 -34.48
C ARG A 72 13.07 9.84 -34.17
N GLU A 73 13.99 9.40 -33.32
CA GLU A 73 15.14 10.19 -32.88
C GLU A 73 16.49 9.78 -33.49
N GLN A 74 16.52 8.78 -34.40
CA GLN A 74 17.76 8.34 -35.05
C GLN A 74 18.08 9.04 -36.39
N GLN A 75 17.36 10.11 -36.75
CA GLN A 75 17.55 10.81 -38.04
C GLN A 75 18.00 12.28 -37.93
N LEU A 76 18.62 12.68 -36.82
CA LEU A 76 19.25 14.01 -36.72
C LEU A 76 20.69 13.89 -36.23
N VAL A 77 21.55 13.31 -37.06
CA VAL A 77 22.99 13.52 -36.99
C VAL A 77 23.47 13.88 -38.40
N PRO A 78 23.83 15.15 -38.68
CA PRO A 78 24.64 15.50 -39.85
C PRO A 78 26.08 15.03 -39.69
#